data_AF-A0A381XY41-F1
#
_entry.id   AF-A0A381XY41-F1
#
_cell.length_a   1.000
_cell.length_b   1.000
_cell.length_c   1.000
_cell.angle_alpha   90.00
_cell.angle_beta   90.00
_cell.angle_gamma   90.00
#
_symmetry.space_group_name_H-M   'P 1'
#
loop_
_entity.id
_entity.type
_entity.pdbx_description
1 polymer ?
#
loop_
_entity_poly.entity_id
_entity_poly.type
_entity_poly.pdbx_seq_one_letter_code
_entity_poly.pdbx_strand_id
1 'polypeptide(L)' 'MAKRNLKKIYHNFIHTFPLLFLFFLAFTGFDLSFFLFGNSYSFNFIYAVIFYWVLKKPDRLG' A
#
# COMPACT_ATOMS: atom_id res chain seq x y z
N MET A 1 7.88 -12.54 -28.67
CA MET A 1 6.58 -11.94 -28.29
C MET A 1 6.26 -12.04 -26.78
N ALA A 2 6.50 -13.17 -26.10
CA ALA A 2 6.15 -13.36 -24.68
C ALA A 2 6.72 -12.30 -23.70
N LYS A 3 7.98 -11.85 -23.88
CA LYS A 3 8.60 -10.79 -23.04
C LYS A 3 7.82 -9.47 -23.02
N ARG A 4 7.15 -9.11 -24.13
CA ARG A 4 6.39 -7.85 -24.23
C ARG A 4 5.07 -7.92 -23.45
N ASN A 5 4.47 -9.11 -23.36
CA ASN A 5 3.25 -9.35 -22.60
C ASN A 5 3.52 -9.36 -21.09
N LEU A 6 4.63 -9.97 -20.64
CA LEU A 6 5.04 -9.95 -19.24
C LEU A 6 5.29 -8.52 -18.72
N LYS A 7 5.95 -7.67 -19.53
CA LYS A 7 6.18 -6.26 -19.17
C LYS A 7 4.86 -5.49 -19.00
N LYS A 8 3.85 -5.79 -19.83
CA LYS A 8 2.53 -5.13 -19.79
C LYS A 8 1.72 -5.58 -18.57
N ILE A 9 1.75 -6.87 -18.24
CA ILE A 9 1.10 -7.44 -17.05
C ILE A 9 1.74 -6.88 -15.78
N TYR A 10 3.08 -6.88 -15.70
CA TYR A 10 3.81 -6.32 -14.56
C TYR A 10 3.50 -4.83 -14.36
N HIS A 11 3.44 -4.06 -15.44
CA HIS A 11 3.10 -2.64 -15.38
C HIS A 11 1.69 -2.43 -14.80
N ASN A 12 0.69 -3.15 -15.32
CA ASN A 12 -0.67 -3.07 -14.79
C ASN A 12 -0.75 -3.54 -13.32
N PHE A 13 -0.07 -4.62 -12.97
CA PHE A 13 -0.04 -5.13 -11.61
C PHE A 13 0.51 -4.11 -10.62
N ILE A 14 1.60 -3.41 -10.93
CA ILE A 14 2.15 -2.37 -10.05
C ILE A 14 1.17 -1.23 -9.82
N HIS A 15 0.33 -0.89 -10.79
CA HIS A 15 -0.65 0.18 -10.63
C HIS A 15 -1.87 -0.28 -9.82
N THR A 16 -2.27 -1.55 -9.92
CA THR A 16 -3.40 -2.11 -9.16
C THR A 16 -3.00 -2.59 -7.76
N PHE A 17 -1.74 -2.96 -7.56
CA PHE A 17 -1.21 -3.48 -6.30
C PHE A 17 -1.48 -2.57 -5.09
N PRO A 18 -1.33 -1.24 -5.17
CA PRO A 18 -1.67 -0.33 -4.08
C PRO A 18 -3.08 -0.50 -3.54
N LEU A 19 -4.05 -0.61 -4.46
CA LEU A 19 -5.45 -0.74 -4.11
C LEU A 19 -5.74 -2.09 -3.44
N LEU A 20 -5.20 -3.18 -4.01
CA LEU A 20 -5.33 -4.52 -3.45
C LEU A 20 -4.68 -4.63 -2.06
N PHE A 21 -3.53 -4.00 -1.87
CA PHE A 21 -2.83 -3.97 -0.59
C PHE A 21 -3.61 -3.18 0.46
N LEU A 22 -4.15 -2.01 0.09
CA LEU A 22 -5.03 -1.23 0.96
C LEU A 22 -6.30 -2.00 1.35
N PHE A 23 -6.92 -2.66 0.37
CA PHE A 23 -8.10 -3.49 0.61
C PHE A 23 -7.81 -4.59 1.63
N PHE A 24 -6.67 -5.29 1.47
CA PHE A 24 -6.29 -6.35 2.40
C PHE A 24 -5.99 -5.81 3.81
N LEU A 25 -5.23 -4.71 3.92
CA LEU A 25 -4.94 -4.07 5.22
C LEU A 25 -6.21 -3.59 5.93
N ALA A 26 -7.16 -3.02 5.19
CA ALA A 26 -8.43 -2.56 5.75
C ALA A 26 -9.30 -3.74 6.21
N PHE A 27 -9.32 -4.83 5.42
CA PHE A 27 -10.10 -6.02 5.76
C PHE A 27 -9.58 -6.73 7.01
N THR A 28 -8.26 -6.73 7.22
CA THR A 28 -7.66 -7.34 8.42
C THR A 28 -7.72 -6.45 9.65
N GLY A 29 -8.11 -5.18 9.52
CA GLY A 29 -8.07 -4.21 10.61
C GLY A 29 -6.65 -3.99 11.13
N PHE A 30 -5.66 -4.00 10.23
CA PHE A 30 -4.26 -3.93 10.64
C PHE A 30 -3.89 -2.55 11.21
N ASP A 31 -3.41 -2.55 12.45
CA ASP A 31 -2.81 -1.40 13.11
C ASP A 31 -1.34 -1.68 13.46
N LEU A 32 -0.45 -0.73 13.13
CA LEU A 32 0.97 -0.89 13.42
C LEU A 32 1.25 -0.39 14.82
N SER A 33 1.61 -1.32 15.70
CA SER A 33 1.89 -1.04 17.11
C SER A 33 3.29 -1.54 17.48
N PHE A 34 4.05 -0.73 18.20
CA PHE A 34 5.41 -1.05 18.64
C PHE A 34 5.70 -0.46 20.00
N PHE A 35 6.61 -1.12 20.72
CA PHE A 35 7.04 -0.70 22.05
C PHE A 35 8.42 -0.05 21.97
N LEU A 36 8.54 1.17 22.46
CA LEU A 36 9.80 1.92 22.45
C LEU A 36 9.95 2.68 23.77
N PHE A 37 11.11 2.54 24.44
CA PHE A 37 11.43 3.23 25.69
C PHE A 37 10.38 3.11 26.81
N GLY A 38 9.78 1.94 26.98
CA GLY A 38 8.76 1.73 28.02
C GLY A 38 7.36 2.20 27.64
N ASN A 39 7.19 2.79 26.44
CA ASN A 39 5.92 3.30 25.96
C ASN A 39 5.42 2.49 24.77
N SER A 40 4.10 2.30 24.71
CA SER A 40 3.41 1.71 23.57
C SER A 40 3.00 2.80 22.59
N TYR A 41 3.42 2.67 21.33
CA TYR A 41 2.99 3.52 20.22
C TYR A 41 2.13 2.68 19.29
N SER A 42 1.03 3.26 18.84
CA SER A 42 0.14 2.64 17.87
C SER A 42 -0.31 3.70 16.88
N PHE A 43 -0.31 3.36 15.60
CA PHE A 43 -0.88 4.22 14.58
C PHE A 43 -1.54 3.39 13.49
N ASN A 44 -2.54 4.02 12.87
CA ASN A 44 -3.24 3.44 11.75
C ASN A 44 -2.32 3.45 10.52
N PHE A 45 -1.80 2.28 10.19
CA PHE A 45 -0.83 2.09 9.13
C PHE A 45 -1.42 2.33 7.74
N ILE A 46 -2.73 2.12 7.59
CA ILE A 46 -3.46 2.33 6.35
C ILE A 46 -3.31 3.79 5.91
N TYR A 47 -3.45 4.75 6.82
CA TYR A 47 -3.25 6.16 6.48
C TYR A 47 -1.82 6.47 6.03
N ALA A 48 -0.80 5.91 6.69
CA ALA A 48 0.59 6.10 6.27
C ALA A 48 0.82 5.61 4.84
N VAL A 49 0.23 4.45 4.51
CA VAL A 49 0.30 3.85 3.18
C VAL A 49 -0.45 4.70 2.13
N ILE A 50 -1.65 5.19 2.46
CA ILE A 50 -2.42 6.11 1.60
C ILE A 50 -1.62 7.38 1.33
N PHE A 51 -1.14 8.07 2.38
CA PHE A 51 -0.35 9.30 2.25
C PHE A 51 0.88 9.12 1.39
N TYR A 52 1.64 8.03 1.62
CA TYR A 52 2.81 7.71 0.81
C TYR A 52 2.44 7.56 -0.67
N TRP A 53 1.34 6.87 -0.98
CA TRP A 53 0.92 6.68 -2.36
C TRP A 53 0.35 7.95 -3.02
N VAL A 54 -0.42 8.77 -2.30
CA VAL A 54 -0.86 10.09 -2.78
C VAL A 54 0.36 10.95 -3.12
N LEU A 55 1.31 11.09 -2.19
CA LEU A 55 2.51 11.92 -2.39
C LEU A 55 3.37 11.41 -3.55
N LYS A 56 3.47 10.09 -3.71
CA LYS A 56 4.30 9.48 -4.76
C LYS A 56 3.67 9.61 -6.14
N LYS A 57 2.35 9.44 -6.26
CA LYS A 57 1.58 9.62 -7.50
C LYS A 57 0.10 9.89 -7.14
N PRO A 58 -0.35 11.15 -7.14
CA PRO A 58 -1.68 11.51 -6.69
C PRO A 58 -2.79 10.86 -7.54
N ASP A 59 -2.55 10.69 -8.84
CA ASP A 59 -3.48 10.08 -9.82
C ASP A 59 -3.77 8.58 -9.57
N ARG A 60 -3.23 7.97 -8.51
CA ARG A 60 -3.40 6.54 -8.21
C ARG A 60 -4.56 6.22 -7.28
N LEU A 61 -5.05 7.20 -6.54
CA LEU A 61 -6.13 7.02 -5.56
C LEU A 61 -7.49 7.52 -6.07
N GLY A 62 -7.53 8.11 -7.28
CA GLY A 62 -8.71 8.56 -7.99
C GLY A 62 -8.33 9.15 -9.34
#